data_AF-A0A8K0WUM4-F1
#
_entry.id   AF-A0A8K0WUM4-F1
#
_cell.length_a   1.000
_cell.length_b   1.000
_cell.length_c   1.000
_cell.angle_alpha   90.00
_cell.angle_beta   90.00
_cell.angle_gamma   90.00
#
_symmetry.space_group_name_H-M   'P 1'
#
loop_
_entity.id
_entity.type
_entity.pdbx_description
1 polymer ?
#
loop_
_entity_poly.entity_id
_entity_poly.type
_entity_poly.pdbx_seq_one_letter_code
_entity_poly.pdbx_strand_id
1 'polypeptide(L)'
;MPREDVTIAQGTDVRRGYLSAVRDFCRAVDGQKVEPGGYLSMSTEVFLNDGKSPATYGVMGFVDFEVHNKINSDHIISAPNCERYLLALSAPGGRCSGATNFDTKGGTWQVGNNGISYHALGNQVPPRQDAINKLFRGSALSTQSVNKGSGAPLNPWPFDSLRSVKPTACHSHNDYDRNIPLFSAMSAGCIAFEADVWYSSGDVIIGHILPTLGRTLRAQYVDPLRAILDHNNGGSPGKNGIYPSSPSQSVVLMVDFKTSDARTLDAVVTALQPLRDGGYLSRMENGKFVEKQITVVASGSSSFDRINAGDGVPARDIFYDAKVDYWDTKYTSINSYYASANFKDAVGNPGSEGSFSPAQRDKVRAQVAQAHSAGLKVRYYDLPGEWIWESLRSLGVDRLNADDMFNTARLPRM
;
A
#
# COMPACT_ATOMS: atom_id res chain seq x y z
N MET A 1 18.74 1.80 -0.52
CA MET A 1 18.38 1.64 0.91
C MET A 1 19.20 2.63 1.71
N PRO A 2 18.59 3.59 2.44
CA PRO A 2 19.34 4.48 3.31
C PRO A 2 20.18 3.69 4.31
N ARG A 3 21.39 4.17 4.60
CA ARG A 3 22.27 3.48 5.56
C ARG A 3 21.67 3.53 6.96
N GLU A 4 21.33 4.72 7.43
CA GLU A 4 20.74 4.95 8.75
C GLU A 4 19.22 4.86 8.69
N ASP A 5 18.59 4.69 9.86
CA ASP A 5 17.14 4.84 9.99
C ASP A 5 16.71 6.25 9.58
N VAL A 6 15.55 6.37 8.94
CA VAL A 6 15.10 7.62 8.34
C VAL A 6 13.80 8.08 8.95
N THR A 7 13.79 9.32 9.40
CA THR A 7 12.56 10.02 9.79
C THR A 7 11.86 10.56 8.54
N ILE A 8 10.63 10.11 8.32
CA ILE A 8 9.78 10.53 7.21
C ILE A 8 8.52 11.23 7.75
N ALA A 9 7.56 11.52 6.88
CA ALA A 9 6.22 11.95 7.24
C ALA A 9 6.21 13.18 8.15
N GLN A 10 7.09 14.14 7.83
CA GLN A 10 7.22 15.40 8.58
C GLN A 10 7.56 15.17 10.07
N GLY A 11 8.30 14.10 10.40
CA GLY A 11 8.72 13.79 11.76
C GLY A 11 7.86 12.76 12.50
N THR A 12 6.77 12.29 11.90
CA THR A 12 5.78 11.42 12.59
C THR A 12 6.10 9.92 12.51
N ASP A 13 7.13 9.55 11.74
CA ASP A 13 7.42 8.16 11.44
C ASP A 13 8.91 7.93 11.20
N VAL A 14 9.42 6.81 11.70
CA VAL A 14 10.82 6.39 11.55
C VAL A 14 10.83 5.05 10.88
N ARG A 15 11.55 4.96 9.76
CA ARG A 15 11.66 3.74 8.96
C ARG A 15 13.06 3.16 9.05
N ARG A 16 13.11 1.83 9.16
CA ARG A 16 14.34 1.07 9.30
C ARG A 16 15.26 1.28 8.08
N GLY A 17 16.50 1.65 8.34
CA GLY A 17 17.60 1.69 7.39
C GLY A 17 18.40 0.41 7.38
N TYR A 18 19.39 0.36 6.49
CA TYR A 18 20.23 -0.81 6.26
C TYR A 18 21.05 -1.22 7.49
N LEU A 19 21.60 -0.25 8.25
CA LEU A 19 22.41 -0.51 9.44
C LEU A 19 21.63 -1.29 10.51
N SER A 20 20.43 -0.82 10.85
CA SER A 20 19.55 -1.47 11.82
C SER A 20 19.13 -2.86 11.34
N ALA A 21 18.80 -3.02 10.05
CA ALA A 21 18.47 -4.31 9.47
C ALA A 21 19.64 -5.32 9.54
N VAL A 22 20.88 -4.88 9.26
CA VAL A 22 22.07 -5.73 9.37
C VAL A 22 22.31 -6.16 10.81
N ARG A 23 22.17 -5.26 11.79
CA ARG A 23 22.36 -5.59 13.21
C ARG A 23 21.33 -6.61 13.70
N ASP A 24 20.07 -6.45 13.31
CA ASP A 24 19.00 -7.39 13.67
C ASP A 24 19.27 -8.77 13.05
N PHE A 25 19.67 -8.83 11.78
CA PHE A 25 20.06 -10.08 11.12
C PHE A 25 21.27 -10.74 11.78
N CYS A 26 22.38 -10.02 11.95
CA CYS A 26 23.60 -10.56 12.50
C CYS A 26 23.44 -11.05 13.94
N ARG A 27 22.57 -10.39 14.74
CA ARG A 27 22.16 -10.90 16.06
C ARG A 27 21.38 -12.19 15.96
N ALA A 28 20.43 -12.29 15.03
CA ALA A 28 19.62 -13.49 14.85
C ALA A 28 20.47 -14.70 14.41
N VAL A 29 21.51 -14.49 13.62
CA VAL A 29 22.39 -15.57 13.12
C VAL A 29 23.61 -15.86 13.99
N ASP A 30 23.85 -15.11 15.06
CA ASP A 30 25.03 -15.29 15.92
C ASP A 30 25.06 -16.70 16.53
N GLY A 31 26.23 -17.34 16.48
CA GLY A 31 26.43 -18.72 16.93
C GLY A 31 25.72 -19.79 16.10
N GLN A 32 24.96 -19.42 15.06
CA GLN A 32 24.28 -20.39 14.21
C GLN A 32 25.30 -21.11 13.32
N LYS A 33 25.12 -22.43 13.22
CA LYS A 33 25.88 -23.30 12.33
C LYS A 33 25.30 -23.28 10.92
N VAL A 34 26.18 -23.17 9.93
CA VAL A 34 25.90 -23.39 8.51
C VAL A 34 26.82 -24.50 8.01
N GLU A 35 26.25 -25.61 7.58
CA GLU A 35 26.98 -26.78 7.10
C GLU A 35 27.62 -26.52 5.73
N PRO A 36 28.59 -27.33 5.27
CA PRO A 36 29.16 -27.21 3.93
C PRO A 36 28.08 -27.15 2.84
N GLY A 37 28.15 -26.13 1.96
CA GLY A 37 27.14 -25.86 0.93
C GLY A 37 25.81 -25.31 1.46
N GLY A 38 25.70 -25.08 2.77
CA GLY A 38 24.48 -24.67 3.43
C GLY A 38 24.21 -23.16 3.35
N TYR A 39 22.95 -22.82 3.61
CA TYR A 39 22.43 -21.45 3.63
C TYR A 39 21.72 -21.16 4.94
N LEU A 40 21.90 -19.94 5.44
CA LEU A 40 21.05 -19.35 6.48
C LEU A 40 20.64 -17.95 6.04
N SER A 41 19.34 -17.75 5.85
CA SER A 41 18.79 -16.56 5.23
C SER A 41 17.66 -15.97 6.05
N MET A 42 17.38 -14.68 5.85
CA MET A 42 16.29 -13.96 6.51
C MET A 42 15.96 -12.72 5.68
N SER A 43 14.67 -12.37 5.58
CA SER A 43 14.23 -11.11 5.00
C SER A 43 13.83 -10.14 6.11
N THR A 44 14.11 -8.87 5.95
CA THR A 44 13.74 -7.84 6.93
C THR A 44 13.19 -6.61 6.22
N GLU A 45 12.17 -5.97 6.78
CA GLU A 45 11.64 -4.73 6.22
C GLU A 45 12.66 -3.60 6.31
N VAL A 46 12.81 -2.83 5.24
CA VAL A 46 13.73 -1.69 5.14
C VAL A 46 13.09 -0.59 4.30
N PHE A 47 13.51 0.65 4.49
CA PHE A 47 13.10 1.76 3.64
C PHE A 47 13.85 1.75 2.31
N LEU A 48 13.11 1.82 1.21
CA LEU A 48 13.63 1.90 -0.15
C LEU A 48 13.36 3.29 -0.71
N ASN A 49 14.42 4.04 -1.02
CA ASN A 49 14.36 5.43 -1.47
C ASN A 49 14.79 5.64 -2.93
N ASP A 50 15.15 4.56 -3.64
CA ASP A 50 15.61 4.58 -5.04
C ASP A 50 16.69 5.64 -5.33
N GLY A 51 17.63 5.81 -4.40
CA GLY A 51 18.70 6.80 -4.51
C GLY A 51 18.25 8.27 -4.40
N LYS A 52 16.98 8.57 -4.11
CA LYS A 52 16.45 9.93 -3.85
C LYS A 52 16.47 10.27 -2.36
N SER A 53 16.11 11.52 -2.02
CA SER A 53 16.07 11.98 -0.62
C SER A 53 15.10 11.13 0.20
N PRO A 54 15.58 10.35 1.19
CA PRO A 54 14.73 9.42 1.90
C PRO A 54 13.77 10.11 2.89
N ALA A 55 13.97 11.39 3.20
CA ALA A 55 13.05 12.17 4.01
C ALA A 55 11.72 12.48 3.29
N THR A 56 11.72 12.46 1.95
CA THR A 56 10.55 12.84 1.13
C THR A 56 10.18 11.82 0.08
N TYR A 57 11.03 10.81 -0.16
CA TYR A 57 10.82 9.80 -1.19
C TYR A 57 11.22 8.40 -0.71
N GLY A 58 10.26 7.48 -0.69
CA GLY A 58 10.52 6.08 -0.43
C GLY A 58 9.29 5.29 0.01
N VAL A 59 9.44 3.98 0.04
CA VAL A 59 8.42 3.03 0.51
C VAL A 59 9.05 1.99 1.41
N MET A 60 8.21 1.31 2.20
CA MET A 60 8.64 0.06 2.83
C MET A 60 8.87 -1.01 1.75
N GLY A 61 10.03 -1.64 1.80
CA GLY A 61 10.35 -2.86 1.08
C GLY A 61 11.15 -3.79 1.98
N PHE A 62 12.01 -4.62 1.39
CA PHE A 62 12.70 -5.70 2.06
C PHE A 62 14.19 -5.69 1.74
N VAL A 63 14.99 -6.25 2.65
CA VAL A 63 16.36 -6.68 2.40
C VAL A 63 16.45 -8.17 2.71
N ASP A 64 16.82 -8.95 1.69
CA ASP A 64 17.05 -10.38 1.82
C ASP A 64 18.52 -10.61 2.17
N PHE A 65 18.76 -11.06 3.39
CA PHE A 65 20.06 -11.45 3.89
C PHE A 65 20.30 -12.95 3.70
N GLU A 66 21.55 -13.30 3.43
CA GLU A 66 21.99 -14.70 3.33
C GLU A 66 23.44 -14.83 3.80
N VAL A 67 23.70 -15.87 4.58
CA VAL A 67 25.04 -16.44 4.77
C VAL A 67 25.10 -17.78 4.05
N HIS A 68 26.01 -17.90 3.09
CA HIS A 68 26.25 -19.13 2.34
C HIS A 68 27.65 -19.66 2.63
N ASN A 69 27.70 -20.91 3.12
CA ASN A 69 28.94 -21.60 3.42
C ASN A 69 29.44 -22.38 2.18
N LYS A 70 30.49 -21.88 1.53
CA LYS A 70 31.12 -22.53 0.36
C LYS A 70 32.35 -23.36 0.70
N ILE A 71 32.72 -23.46 1.99
CA ILE A 71 33.87 -24.27 2.44
C ILE A 71 33.43 -25.69 2.83
N ASN A 72 34.40 -26.59 2.96
CA ASN A 72 34.15 -28.01 3.22
C ASN A 72 34.01 -28.37 4.72
N SER A 73 33.84 -27.37 5.59
CA SER A 73 33.64 -27.55 7.04
C SER A 73 32.47 -26.71 7.53
N ASP A 74 31.93 -27.07 8.69
CA ASP A 74 30.91 -26.26 9.37
C ASP A 74 31.43 -24.84 9.64
N HIS A 75 30.56 -23.86 9.40
CA HIS A 75 30.82 -22.45 9.72
C HIS A 75 29.92 -22.01 10.86
N ILE A 76 30.51 -21.47 11.92
CA ILE A 76 29.79 -20.83 13.01
C ILE A 76 29.81 -19.32 12.76
N ILE A 77 28.63 -18.74 12.59
CA ILE A 77 28.52 -17.32 12.30
C ILE A 77 28.85 -16.52 13.57
N SER A 78 29.61 -15.45 13.40
CA SER A 78 29.95 -14.48 14.44
C SER A 78 29.34 -13.13 14.07
N ALA A 79 28.51 -12.57 14.95
CA ALA A 79 27.84 -11.29 14.74
C ALA A 79 28.82 -10.16 14.37
N PRO A 80 29.96 -9.95 15.07
CA PRO A 80 30.95 -8.94 14.67
C PRO A 80 31.47 -9.10 13.23
N ASN A 81 31.72 -10.33 12.78
CA ASN A 81 32.17 -10.59 11.41
C ASN A 81 31.04 -10.38 10.40
N CYS A 82 29.83 -10.86 10.71
CA CYS A 82 28.63 -10.64 9.91
C CYS A 82 28.39 -9.13 9.70
N GLU A 83 28.39 -8.34 10.77
CA GLU A 83 28.21 -6.89 10.70
C GLU A 83 29.32 -6.23 9.88
N ARG A 84 30.58 -6.60 10.15
CA ARG A 84 31.73 -6.07 9.40
C ARG A 84 31.56 -6.25 7.89
N TYR A 85 31.18 -7.45 7.45
CA TYR A 85 31.07 -7.76 6.03
C TYR A 85 29.84 -7.14 5.38
N LEU A 86 28.67 -7.21 6.02
CA LEU A 86 27.45 -6.63 5.47
C LEU A 86 27.47 -5.09 5.48
N LEU A 87 28.04 -4.46 6.50
CA LEU A 87 28.14 -2.99 6.56
C LEU A 87 29.19 -2.43 5.60
N ALA A 88 30.15 -3.23 5.13
CA ALA A 88 31.05 -2.84 4.06
C ALA A 88 30.30 -2.59 2.73
N LEU A 89 29.14 -3.22 2.52
CA LEU A 89 28.28 -2.99 1.36
C LEU A 89 27.57 -1.62 1.38
N SER A 90 27.64 -0.89 2.49
CA SER A 90 27.11 0.47 2.62
C SER A 90 28.20 1.48 3.01
N ALA A 91 29.48 1.11 2.88
CA ALA A 91 30.59 1.98 3.20
C ALA A 91 30.62 3.20 2.25
N PRO A 92 30.72 4.44 2.76
CA PRO A 92 30.80 5.63 1.92
C PRO A 92 31.93 5.54 0.89
N GLY A 93 31.63 5.90 -0.37
CA GLY A 93 32.58 5.80 -1.49
C GLY A 93 32.84 4.38 -1.99
N GLY A 94 32.26 3.36 -1.37
CA GLY A 94 32.32 1.97 -1.83
C GLY A 94 31.46 1.72 -3.07
N ARG A 95 31.73 0.62 -3.78
CA ARG A 95 31.04 0.26 -5.04
C ARG A 95 29.51 0.11 -4.91
N CYS A 96 29.05 -0.24 -3.71
CA CYS A 96 27.63 -0.45 -3.42
C CYS A 96 26.97 0.80 -2.80
N SER A 97 27.72 1.86 -2.51
CA SER A 97 27.20 3.13 -2.01
C SER A 97 26.78 4.04 -3.16
N GLY A 98 25.58 4.61 -3.07
CA GLY A 98 25.10 5.68 -3.92
C GLY A 98 25.92 6.96 -3.73
N ALA A 99 26.05 7.75 -4.78
CA ALA A 99 26.86 8.96 -4.79
C ALA A 99 26.16 10.17 -4.15
N THR A 100 24.83 10.19 -4.14
CA THR A 100 24.04 11.37 -3.73
C THR A 100 23.53 11.27 -2.30
N ASN A 101 22.85 10.17 -1.96
CA ASN A 101 22.22 9.98 -0.65
C ASN A 101 22.95 8.95 0.22
N PHE A 102 24.12 8.48 -0.22
CA PHE A 102 24.95 7.46 0.46
C PHE A 102 24.16 6.20 0.85
N ASP A 103 23.11 5.90 0.10
CA ASP A 103 22.28 4.72 0.24
C ASP A 103 23.00 3.51 -0.36
N THR A 104 22.77 2.31 0.18
CA THR A 104 23.33 1.09 -0.40
C THR A 104 22.41 0.49 -1.45
N LYS A 105 23.01 -0.02 -2.52
CA LYS A 105 22.38 -0.84 -3.56
C LYS A 105 22.22 -2.31 -3.13
N GLY A 106 22.77 -2.68 -1.97
CA GLY A 106 22.97 -4.09 -1.60
C GLY A 106 24.14 -4.71 -2.36
N GLY A 107 24.40 -5.99 -2.12
CA GLY A 107 25.46 -6.72 -2.79
C GLY A 107 25.86 -8.01 -2.07
N THR A 108 27.06 -8.48 -2.40
CA THR A 108 27.66 -9.68 -1.82
C THR A 108 29.05 -9.34 -1.32
N TRP A 109 29.33 -9.67 -0.07
CA TRP A 109 30.68 -9.75 0.45
C TRP A 109 31.15 -11.20 0.42
N GLN A 110 32.26 -11.46 -0.28
CA GLN A 110 32.85 -12.78 -0.41
C GLN A 110 34.15 -12.84 0.40
N VAL A 111 34.22 -13.73 1.39
CA VAL A 111 35.44 -13.95 2.18
C VAL A 111 36.36 -14.91 1.41
N GLY A 112 37.53 -14.45 0.98
CA GLY A 112 38.44 -15.25 0.13
C GLY A 112 37.80 -15.63 -1.23
N ASN A 113 38.44 -16.47 -2.04
CA ASN A 113 37.90 -16.79 -3.37
C ASN A 113 36.72 -17.80 -3.34
N ASN A 114 36.69 -18.71 -2.37
CA ASN A 114 35.66 -19.76 -2.21
C ASN A 114 35.20 -19.91 -0.75
N GLY A 115 35.28 -18.84 0.05
CA GLY A 115 34.88 -18.87 1.46
C GLY A 115 33.41 -18.54 1.67
N ILE A 116 33.08 -18.14 2.90
CA ILE A 116 31.73 -17.71 3.27
C ILE A 116 31.34 -16.45 2.49
N SER A 117 30.12 -16.41 1.96
CA SER A 117 29.55 -15.20 1.40
C SER A 117 28.40 -14.67 2.25
N TYR A 118 28.35 -13.34 2.36
CA TYR A 118 27.30 -12.58 3.04
C TYR A 118 26.60 -11.72 2.00
N HIS A 119 25.32 -11.94 1.81
CA HIS A 119 24.51 -11.23 0.82
C HIS A 119 23.50 -10.32 1.51
N ALA A 120 23.21 -9.19 0.87
CA ALA A 120 22.09 -8.34 1.22
C ALA A 120 21.51 -7.71 -0.03
N LEU A 121 20.30 -8.09 -0.42
CA LEU A 121 19.66 -7.63 -1.66
C LEU A 121 18.34 -6.93 -1.33
N GLY A 122 18.19 -5.68 -1.78
CA GLY A 122 16.97 -4.90 -1.58
C GLY A 122 15.89 -5.28 -2.57
N ASN A 123 14.66 -5.49 -2.11
CA ASN A 123 13.52 -5.93 -2.91
C ASN A 123 12.24 -5.17 -2.53
N GLN A 124 11.46 -4.70 -3.51
CA GLN A 124 10.12 -4.14 -3.25
C GLN A 124 9.07 -5.25 -3.06
N VAL A 125 9.35 -6.44 -3.59
CA VAL A 125 8.48 -7.61 -3.51
C VAL A 125 8.91 -8.45 -2.32
N PRO A 126 7.97 -8.91 -1.46
CA PRO A 126 8.30 -9.81 -0.36
C PRO A 126 8.91 -11.13 -0.85
N PRO A 127 9.64 -11.85 0.02
CA PRO A 127 10.12 -13.19 -0.30
C PRO A 127 8.97 -14.18 -0.44
N ARG A 128 9.21 -15.28 -1.15
CA ARG A 128 8.28 -16.40 -1.30
C ARG A 128 8.19 -17.25 -0.04
N GLN A 129 9.30 -17.38 0.67
CA GLN A 129 9.42 -18.14 1.90
C GLN A 129 8.85 -17.34 3.08
N ASP A 130 8.35 -18.03 4.11
CA ASP A 130 7.99 -17.42 5.40
C ASP A 130 9.27 -17.04 6.19
N ALA A 131 9.99 -16.04 5.66
CA ALA A 131 11.31 -15.64 6.12
C ALA A 131 11.38 -14.15 6.53
N ILE A 132 10.24 -13.44 6.52
CA ILE A 132 10.19 -12.05 7.00
C ILE A 132 10.36 -12.07 8.53
N ASN A 133 11.49 -11.54 8.99
CA ASN A 133 11.95 -11.55 10.38
C ASN A 133 12.02 -12.96 11.01
N LYS A 134 12.25 -13.99 10.18
CA LYS A 134 12.36 -15.39 10.57
C LYS A 134 13.56 -16.03 9.87
N LEU A 135 14.35 -16.80 10.61
CA LEU A 135 15.47 -17.54 10.03
C LEU A 135 14.94 -18.67 9.13
N PHE A 136 15.48 -18.72 7.92
CA PHE A 136 15.20 -19.73 6.92
C PHE A 136 16.48 -20.48 6.56
N ARG A 137 16.40 -21.82 6.54
CA ARG A 137 17.54 -22.71 6.27
C ARG A 137 17.35 -23.43 4.95
N GLY A 138 18.46 -23.67 4.26
CA GLY A 138 18.52 -24.61 3.13
C GLY A 138 18.58 -23.96 1.75
N SER A 139 18.22 -22.68 1.59
CA SER A 139 18.47 -21.96 0.34
C SER A 139 18.54 -20.43 0.51
N ALA A 140 18.99 -19.77 -0.55
CA ALA A 140 18.70 -18.36 -0.79
C ALA A 140 17.19 -18.09 -0.75
N LEU A 141 16.83 -16.85 -0.36
CA LEU A 141 15.46 -16.38 -0.52
C LEU A 141 15.20 -15.99 -1.98
N SER A 142 13.96 -16.15 -2.41
CA SER A 142 13.53 -15.80 -3.76
C SER A 142 12.34 -14.84 -3.68
N THR A 143 12.34 -13.79 -4.50
CA THR A 143 11.19 -12.88 -4.61
C THR A 143 9.99 -13.59 -5.22
N GLN A 144 8.78 -13.17 -4.80
CA GLN A 144 7.55 -13.66 -5.41
C GLN A 144 7.38 -13.12 -6.83
N SER A 145 6.68 -13.87 -7.68
CA SER A 145 6.15 -13.33 -8.94
C SER A 145 4.84 -12.61 -8.65
N VAL A 146 4.73 -11.35 -9.06
CA VAL A 146 3.50 -10.59 -8.90
C VAL A 146 2.48 -11.03 -9.94
N ASN A 147 1.26 -11.34 -9.48
CA ASN A 147 0.17 -11.75 -10.36
C ASN A 147 -0.78 -10.58 -10.64
N LYS A 148 -0.82 -10.10 -11.88
CA LYS A 148 -1.80 -9.11 -12.37
C LYS A 148 -2.89 -9.75 -13.26
N GLY A 149 -2.99 -11.07 -13.25
CA GLY A 149 -3.98 -11.86 -13.97
C GLY A 149 -5.04 -12.41 -13.03
N SER A 150 -5.39 -13.70 -13.18
CA SER A 150 -6.56 -14.29 -12.53
C SER A 150 -6.38 -14.81 -11.11
N GLY A 151 -5.23 -14.55 -10.48
CA GLY A 151 -4.96 -14.97 -9.10
C GLY A 151 -4.78 -13.78 -8.16
N ALA A 152 -4.52 -14.06 -6.88
CA ALA A 152 -4.15 -13.05 -5.90
C ALA A 152 -2.81 -12.38 -6.28
N PRO A 153 -2.63 -11.07 -6.01
CA PRO A 153 -1.40 -10.35 -6.39
C PRO A 153 -0.11 -10.95 -5.84
N LEU A 154 -0.19 -11.53 -4.63
CA LEU A 154 0.89 -12.24 -3.95
C LEU A 154 0.37 -13.59 -3.46
N ASN A 155 1.23 -14.61 -3.51
CA ASN A 155 0.95 -15.95 -3.00
C ASN A 155 2.26 -16.62 -2.57
N PRO A 156 2.53 -16.76 -1.26
CA PRO A 156 1.65 -16.39 -0.13
C PRO A 156 1.59 -14.88 0.12
N TRP A 157 0.53 -14.41 0.78
CA TRP A 157 0.45 -13.02 1.24
C TRP A 157 1.34 -12.79 2.48
N PRO A 158 2.15 -11.71 2.53
CA PRO A 158 3.07 -11.45 3.64
C PRO A 158 2.34 -10.79 4.83
N PHE A 159 1.43 -11.50 5.50
CA PHE A 159 0.51 -10.88 6.47
C PHE A 159 1.16 -10.04 7.57
N ASP A 160 2.35 -10.42 8.04
CA ASP A 160 3.04 -9.71 9.12
C ASP A 160 3.85 -8.49 8.68
N SER A 161 4.01 -8.23 7.38
CA SER A 161 4.87 -7.15 6.89
C SER A 161 4.28 -5.75 7.09
N LEU A 162 2.97 -5.64 7.38
CA LEU A 162 2.31 -4.33 7.57
C LEU A 162 2.34 -3.86 9.04
N ARG A 163 2.89 -4.65 9.98
CA ARG A 163 2.86 -4.35 11.42
C ARG A 163 3.47 -3.00 11.79
N SER A 164 4.51 -2.58 11.08
CA SER A 164 5.22 -1.31 11.33
C SER A 164 4.72 -0.16 10.43
N VAL A 165 3.77 -0.42 9.54
CA VAL A 165 3.31 0.59 8.58
C VAL A 165 2.21 1.43 9.20
N LYS A 166 2.52 2.70 9.42
CA LYS A 166 1.54 3.69 9.86
C LYS A 166 0.72 4.22 8.67
N PRO A 167 -0.62 4.33 8.80
CA PRO A 167 -1.48 4.82 7.73
C PRO A 167 -1.25 6.31 7.42
N THR A 168 -1.63 6.72 6.21
CA THR A 168 -1.68 8.11 5.76
C THR A 168 -2.83 8.32 4.78
N ALA A 169 -3.29 9.56 4.65
CA ALA A 169 -4.48 9.95 3.90
C ALA A 169 -4.26 10.00 2.37
N CYS A 170 -3.68 8.96 1.78
CA CYS A 170 -3.56 8.82 0.32
C CYS A 170 -4.56 7.84 -0.28
N HIS A 171 -4.86 8.07 -1.56
CA HIS A 171 -5.69 7.26 -2.43
C HIS A 171 -4.82 6.74 -3.58
N SER A 172 -4.62 5.41 -3.62
CA SER A 172 -3.94 4.72 -4.71
C SER A 172 -4.85 4.66 -5.93
N HIS A 173 -4.68 5.62 -6.82
CA HIS A 173 -5.41 5.71 -8.08
C HIS A 173 -4.95 4.61 -9.03
N ASN A 174 -5.88 3.98 -9.77
CA ASN A 174 -5.60 2.81 -10.60
C ASN A 174 -4.70 1.79 -9.89
N ASP A 175 -5.08 1.40 -8.67
CA ASP A 175 -4.23 0.57 -7.81
C ASP A 175 -3.83 -0.77 -8.46
N TYR A 176 -4.66 -1.25 -9.38
CA TYR A 176 -4.42 -2.48 -10.12
C TYR A 176 -3.24 -2.34 -11.11
N ASP A 177 -2.81 -1.14 -11.47
CA ASP A 177 -1.62 -0.94 -12.32
C ASP A 177 -0.31 -0.88 -11.53
N ARG A 178 -0.38 -0.79 -10.20
CA ARG A 178 0.79 -0.74 -9.30
C ARG A 178 1.71 -1.93 -9.48
N ASN A 179 2.98 -1.79 -9.07
CA ASN A 179 3.95 -2.89 -9.09
C ASN A 179 3.39 -4.14 -8.41
N ILE A 180 2.73 -3.98 -7.25
CA ILE A 180 2.00 -5.02 -6.53
C ILE A 180 0.66 -4.43 -6.08
N PRO A 181 -0.47 -4.75 -6.76
CA PRO A 181 -1.80 -4.30 -6.35
C PRO A 181 -2.08 -4.57 -4.88
N LEU A 182 -2.78 -3.66 -4.21
CA LEU A 182 -2.98 -3.54 -2.76
C LEU A 182 -1.69 -3.37 -1.95
N PHE A 183 -0.72 -4.26 -2.11
CA PHE A 183 0.46 -4.31 -1.26
C PHE A 183 1.32 -3.05 -1.37
N SER A 184 1.57 -2.56 -2.59
CA SER A 184 2.38 -1.34 -2.78
C SER A 184 1.75 -0.11 -2.13
N ALA A 185 0.42 -0.02 -2.17
CA ALA A 185 -0.31 1.08 -1.54
C ALA A 185 -0.35 0.93 -0.01
N MET A 186 -0.59 -0.28 0.49
CA MET A 186 -0.58 -0.57 1.92
C MET A 186 0.81 -0.40 2.53
N SER A 187 1.88 -0.80 1.85
CA SER A 187 3.26 -0.62 2.33
C SER A 187 3.68 0.85 2.40
N ALA A 188 3.09 1.68 1.53
CA ALA A 188 3.18 3.13 1.56
C ALA A 188 2.28 3.78 2.62
N GLY A 189 1.32 3.04 3.19
CA GLY A 189 0.38 3.46 4.23
C GLY A 189 -0.93 4.03 3.70
N CYS A 190 -1.25 3.94 2.41
CA CYS A 190 -2.50 4.48 1.88
C CYS A 190 -3.74 3.79 2.45
N ILE A 191 -4.76 4.58 2.76
CA ILE A 191 -6.02 4.08 3.31
C ILE A 191 -7.14 4.03 2.28
N ALA A 192 -6.84 4.19 1.00
CA ALA A 192 -7.80 4.09 -0.08
C ALA A 192 -7.16 3.53 -1.36
N PHE A 193 -7.88 2.65 -2.05
CA PHE A 193 -7.43 1.95 -3.25
C PHE A 193 -8.56 1.93 -4.28
N GLU A 194 -8.22 2.10 -5.56
CA GLU A 194 -9.19 2.14 -6.64
C GLU A 194 -9.08 0.95 -7.59
N ALA A 195 -10.23 0.36 -7.91
CA ALA A 195 -10.38 -0.69 -8.90
C ALA A 195 -11.38 -0.28 -9.97
N ASP A 196 -10.93 -0.24 -11.22
CA ASP A 196 -11.75 0.04 -12.39
C ASP A 196 -12.39 -1.24 -12.87
N VAL A 197 -13.73 -1.32 -12.90
CA VAL A 197 -14.45 -2.57 -13.16
C VAL A 197 -15.32 -2.54 -14.41
N TRP A 198 -15.36 -3.69 -15.07
CA TRP A 198 -16.22 -4.01 -16.20
C TRP A 198 -16.99 -5.28 -15.90
N TYR A 199 -18.29 -5.31 -16.19
CA TYR A 199 -19.05 -6.56 -16.16
C TYR A 199 -18.52 -7.53 -17.22
N SER A 200 -18.31 -8.79 -16.83
CA SER A 200 -17.94 -9.87 -17.74
C SER A 200 -18.46 -11.20 -17.22
N SER A 201 -19.34 -11.84 -17.99
CA SER A 201 -19.79 -13.23 -17.77
C SER A 201 -20.27 -13.55 -16.33
N GLY A 202 -20.96 -12.61 -15.68
CA GLY A 202 -21.48 -12.79 -14.32
C GLY A 202 -20.54 -12.35 -13.19
N ASP A 203 -19.34 -11.86 -13.52
CA ASP A 203 -18.38 -11.28 -12.57
C ASP A 203 -17.95 -9.88 -13.03
N VAL A 204 -17.05 -9.24 -12.28
CA VAL A 204 -16.37 -8.00 -12.66
C VAL A 204 -14.87 -8.21 -12.83
N ILE A 205 -14.37 -7.82 -14.00
CA ILE A 205 -12.94 -7.81 -14.35
C ILE A 205 -12.38 -6.40 -14.32
N ILE A 206 -11.07 -6.29 -14.10
CA ILE A 206 -10.40 -5.03 -13.80
C ILE A 206 -9.63 -4.48 -15.00
N GLY A 207 -9.74 -3.17 -15.23
CA GLY A 207 -8.86 -2.38 -16.11
C GLY A 207 -9.43 -1.02 -16.52
N HIS A 208 -8.57 -0.07 -16.89
CA HIS A 208 -9.00 1.30 -17.23
C HIS A 208 -9.77 1.41 -18.55
N ILE A 209 -9.17 0.91 -19.63
CA ILE A 209 -9.70 1.00 -21.01
C ILE A 209 -10.08 -0.39 -21.52
N LEU A 210 -9.17 -1.36 -21.40
CA LEU A 210 -9.40 -2.75 -21.75
C LEU A 210 -9.12 -3.63 -20.52
N PRO A 211 -10.13 -4.35 -20.01
CA PRO A 211 -9.91 -5.20 -18.86
C PRO A 211 -9.11 -6.46 -19.22
N THR A 212 -8.32 -6.96 -18.27
CA THR A 212 -7.60 -8.23 -18.43
C THR A 212 -8.54 -9.39 -18.10
N LEU A 213 -8.71 -10.34 -19.03
CA LEU A 213 -9.58 -11.50 -18.80
C LEU A 213 -9.13 -12.30 -17.57
N GLY A 214 -10.09 -12.68 -16.74
CA GLY A 214 -9.87 -13.43 -15.51
C GLY A 214 -9.31 -12.61 -14.35
N ARG A 215 -8.86 -11.36 -14.56
CA ARG A 215 -8.40 -10.46 -13.50
C ARG A 215 -9.60 -9.84 -12.77
N THR A 216 -10.15 -10.54 -11.78
CA THR A 216 -11.41 -10.15 -11.13
C THR A 216 -11.20 -9.26 -9.90
N LEU A 217 -12.22 -8.45 -9.56
CA LEU A 217 -12.26 -7.68 -8.31
C LEU A 217 -12.03 -8.57 -7.09
N ARG A 218 -12.63 -9.76 -7.12
CA ARG A 218 -12.53 -10.72 -6.03
C ARG A 218 -11.10 -11.21 -5.80
N ALA A 219 -10.45 -11.70 -6.86
CA ALA A 219 -9.11 -12.28 -6.76
C ALA A 219 -8.05 -11.22 -6.40
N GLN A 220 -8.17 -10.00 -6.95
CA GLN A 220 -7.17 -8.96 -6.78
C GLN A 220 -7.35 -8.14 -5.49
N TYR A 221 -8.59 -7.98 -5.00
CA TYR A 221 -8.90 -7.11 -3.87
C TYR A 221 -9.59 -7.81 -2.71
N VAL A 222 -10.76 -8.41 -2.95
CA VAL A 222 -11.65 -8.88 -1.88
C VAL A 222 -11.03 -10.02 -1.07
N ASP A 223 -10.57 -11.08 -1.74
CA ASP A 223 -10.02 -12.26 -1.06
C ASP A 223 -8.71 -11.92 -0.31
N PRO A 224 -7.75 -11.16 -0.88
CA PRO A 224 -6.60 -10.67 -0.13
C PRO A 224 -6.97 -9.81 1.09
N LEU A 225 -7.89 -8.85 0.95
CA LEU A 225 -8.36 -8.01 2.05
C LEU A 225 -8.97 -8.85 3.16
N ARG A 226 -9.82 -9.82 2.80
CA ARG A 226 -10.43 -10.75 3.77
C ARG A 226 -9.36 -11.53 4.53
N ALA A 227 -8.38 -12.09 3.83
CA ALA A 227 -7.32 -12.89 4.43
C ALA A 227 -6.45 -12.06 5.39
N ILE A 228 -6.12 -10.81 5.03
CA ILE A 228 -5.37 -9.90 5.90
C ILE A 228 -6.15 -9.60 7.18
N LEU A 229 -7.45 -9.28 7.04
CA LEU A 229 -8.30 -8.94 8.17
C LEU A 229 -8.49 -10.16 9.10
N ASP A 230 -8.75 -11.35 8.56
CA ASP A 230 -8.87 -12.56 9.37
C ASP A 230 -7.55 -12.85 10.11
N HIS A 231 -6.39 -12.74 9.45
CA HIS A 231 -5.07 -12.91 10.07
C HIS A 231 -4.87 -11.93 11.24
N ASN A 232 -5.14 -10.65 11.03
CA ASN A 232 -5.01 -9.60 12.06
C ASN A 232 -5.99 -9.79 13.24
N ASN A 233 -6.98 -10.67 13.10
CA ASN A 233 -7.98 -11.02 14.10
C ASN A 233 -7.89 -12.49 14.55
N GLY A 234 -6.71 -13.11 14.44
CA GLY A 234 -6.46 -14.46 14.98
C GLY A 234 -6.98 -15.60 14.10
N GLY A 235 -7.13 -15.36 12.80
CA GLY A 235 -7.62 -16.32 11.80
C GLY A 235 -9.14 -16.33 11.64
N SER A 236 -9.84 -15.32 12.13
CA SER A 236 -11.32 -15.25 12.09
C SER A 236 -11.83 -13.80 12.07
N PRO A 237 -13.10 -13.56 11.74
CA PRO A 237 -13.72 -12.24 11.81
C PRO A 237 -13.49 -11.50 13.13
N GLY A 238 -13.21 -10.20 13.05
CA GLY A 238 -12.94 -9.38 14.24
C GLY A 238 -13.02 -7.88 13.98
N LYS A 239 -12.34 -7.07 14.80
CA LYS A 239 -12.43 -5.60 14.78
C LYS A 239 -11.15 -4.89 14.35
N ASN A 240 -10.01 -5.58 14.29
CA ASN A 240 -8.75 -5.01 13.85
C ASN A 240 -8.77 -4.83 12.33
N GLY A 241 -8.33 -3.67 11.85
CA GLY A 241 -8.19 -3.32 10.44
C GLY A 241 -6.91 -3.82 9.81
N ILE A 242 -6.57 -3.23 8.66
CA ILE A 242 -5.41 -3.62 7.83
C ILE A 242 -4.08 -3.32 8.51
N TYR A 243 -4.01 -2.21 9.26
CA TYR A 243 -2.78 -1.71 9.89
C TYR A 243 -2.75 -2.06 11.38
N PRO A 244 -1.93 -3.02 11.84
CA PRO A 244 -1.86 -3.37 13.25
C PRO A 244 -1.40 -2.20 14.15
N SER A 245 -0.63 -1.26 13.62
CA SER A 245 -0.22 -0.05 14.36
C SER A 245 -1.36 0.96 14.58
N SER A 246 -2.47 0.82 13.84
CA SER A 246 -3.68 1.62 13.98
C SER A 246 -4.90 0.74 13.70
N PRO A 247 -5.24 -0.17 14.65
CA PRO A 247 -6.18 -1.26 14.39
C PRO A 247 -7.62 -0.81 14.14
N SER A 248 -7.99 0.43 14.51
CA SER A 248 -9.30 1.00 14.21
C SER A 248 -9.37 1.73 12.87
N GLN A 249 -8.24 1.87 12.15
CA GLN A 249 -8.21 2.58 10.87
C GLN A 249 -9.01 1.83 9.80
N SER A 250 -10.12 2.43 9.38
CA SER A 250 -10.88 1.99 8.21
C SER A 250 -10.14 2.31 6.92
N VAL A 251 -10.30 1.46 5.90
CA VAL A 251 -9.79 1.72 4.54
C VAL A 251 -10.94 1.80 3.54
N VAL A 252 -10.69 2.42 2.39
CA VAL A 252 -11.66 2.53 1.31
C VAL A 252 -11.27 1.65 0.14
N LEU A 253 -12.22 0.84 -0.33
CA LEU A 253 -12.17 0.23 -1.65
C LEU A 253 -13.09 1.01 -2.57
N MET A 254 -12.51 1.84 -3.42
CA MET A 254 -13.25 2.57 -4.45
C MET A 254 -13.38 1.69 -5.69
N VAL A 255 -14.60 1.51 -6.16
CA VAL A 255 -14.94 0.71 -7.34
C VAL A 255 -15.49 1.64 -8.40
N ASP A 256 -14.70 1.89 -9.45
CA ASP A 256 -15.07 2.79 -10.55
C ASP A 256 -15.70 1.99 -11.70
N PHE A 257 -16.97 2.28 -11.98
CA PHE A 257 -17.75 1.57 -12.97
C PHE A 257 -17.49 2.16 -14.36
N LYS A 258 -16.83 1.40 -15.24
CA LYS A 258 -16.48 1.90 -16.58
C LYS A 258 -17.62 1.91 -17.60
N THR A 259 -18.76 1.30 -17.26
CA THR A 259 -19.96 1.31 -18.09
C THR A 259 -21.22 1.47 -17.24
N SER A 260 -22.32 1.88 -17.87
CA SER A 260 -23.64 1.98 -17.25
C SER A 260 -24.42 0.65 -17.26
N ASP A 261 -23.77 -0.49 -17.53
CA ASP A 261 -24.43 -1.79 -17.49
C ASP A 261 -24.91 -2.09 -16.06
N ALA A 262 -26.23 -2.18 -15.89
CA ALA A 262 -26.89 -2.39 -14.61
C ALA A 262 -26.40 -3.67 -13.89
N ARG A 263 -25.98 -4.69 -14.65
CA ARG A 263 -25.48 -5.97 -14.11
C ARG A 263 -24.13 -5.82 -13.39
N THR A 264 -23.39 -4.75 -13.67
CA THR A 264 -22.10 -4.48 -13.01
C THR A 264 -22.29 -4.36 -11.50
N LEU A 265 -23.36 -3.71 -11.03
CA LEU A 265 -23.59 -3.56 -9.59
C LEU A 265 -23.87 -4.91 -8.92
N ASP A 266 -24.67 -5.76 -9.55
CA ASP A 266 -24.99 -7.09 -9.04
C ASP A 266 -23.74 -7.98 -8.95
N ALA A 267 -22.87 -7.90 -9.96
CA ALA A 267 -21.60 -8.60 -9.97
C ALA A 267 -20.62 -8.05 -8.91
N VAL A 268 -20.55 -6.74 -8.70
CA VAL A 268 -19.77 -6.13 -7.61
C VAL A 268 -20.29 -6.57 -6.24
N VAL A 269 -21.61 -6.54 -6.01
CA VAL A 269 -22.23 -6.99 -4.75
C VAL A 269 -21.89 -8.44 -4.46
N THR A 270 -21.93 -9.29 -5.50
CA THR A 270 -21.54 -10.71 -5.42
C THR A 270 -20.07 -10.87 -5.09
N ALA A 271 -19.19 -10.13 -5.78
CA ALA A 271 -17.75 -10.16 -5.54
C ALA A 271 -17.39 -9.76 -4.10
N LEU A 272 -18.14 -8.85 -3.48
CA LEU A 272 -17.93 -8.37 -2.10
C LEU A 272 -18.41 -9.33 -1.01
N GLN A 273 -19.12 -10.42 -1.37
CA GLN A 273 -19.71 -11.33 -0.38
C GLN A 273 -18.72 -11.86 0.68
N PRO A 274 -17.46 -12.23 0.36
CA PRO A 274 -16.49 -12.67 1.37
C PRO A 274 -16.21 -11.64 2.47
N LEU A 275 -16.19 -10.34 2.15
CA LEU A 275 -16.01 -9.28 3.14
C LEU A 275 -17.28 -9.06 3.97
N ARG A 276 -18.45 -9.23 3.34
CA ARG A 276 -19.76 -9.16 3.99
C ARG A 276 -19.92 -10.30 5.01
N ASP A 277 -19.56 -11.53 4.64
CA ASP A 277 -19.56 -12.70 5.52
C ASP A 277 -18.60 -12.53 6.71
N GLY A 278 -17.49 -11.82 6.50
CA GLY A 278 -16.55 -11.46 7.56
C GLY A 278 -17.00 -10.28 8.44
N GLY A 279 -18.13 -9.64 8.14
CA GLY A 279 -18.63 -8.47 8.86
C GLY A 279 -17.75 -7.22 8.73
N TYR A 280 -16.91 -7.17 7.69
CA TYR A 280 -15.87 -6.14 7.51
C TYR A 280 -16.33 -4.90 6.73
N LEU A 281 -17.50 -4.95 6.08
CA LEU A 281 -18.02 -3.85 5.27
C LEU A 281 -18.79 -2.82 6.10
N SER A 282 -18.43 -1.54 5.93
CA SER A 282 -19.21 -0.41 6.43
C SER A 282 -20.61 -0.48 5.83
N ARG A 283 -21.64 -0.16 6.63
CA ARG A 283 -23.03 -0.44 6.24
C ARG A 283 -24.01 0.49 6.92
N MET A 284 -25.26 0.46 6.45
CA MET A 284 -26.37 1.07 7.16
C MET A 284 -26.93 0.10 8.19
N GLU A 285 -27.10 0.59 9.41
CA GLU A 285 -27.70 -0.16 10.51
C GLU A 285 -28.65 0.78 11.27
N ASN A 286 -29.93 0.42 11.36
CA ASN A 286 -30.96 1.22 12.03
C ASN A 286 -31.00 2.69 11.57
N GLY A 287 -30.88 2.92 10.26
CA GLY A 287 -30.89 4.25 9.66
C GLY A 287 -29.62 5.07 9.87
N LYS A 288 -28.54 4.48 10.39
CA LYS A 288 -27.26 5.15 10.63
C LYS A 288 -26.12 4.47 9.86
N PHE A 289 -25.17 5.26 9.42
CA PHE A 289 -23.89 4.76 8.91
C PHE A 289 -23.09 4.15 10.07
N VAL A 290 -22.62 2.91 9.89
CA VAL A 290 -21.72 2.22 10.80
C VAL A 290 -20.44 1.90 10.03
N GLU A 291 -19.37 2.64 10.36
CA GLU A 291 -18.05 2.39 9.79
C GLU A 291 -17.48 1.05 10.31
N LYS A 292 -16.95 0.25 9.39
CA LYS A 292 -16.22 -0.99 9.63
C LYS A 292 -14.83 -0.88 9.02
N GLN A 293 -14.13 -2.00 8.92
CA GLN A 293 -12.75 -2.07 8.45
C GLN A 293 -12.61 -1.62 6.99
N ILE A 294 -13.64 -1.83 6.16
CA ILE A 294 -13.65 -1.44 4.75
C ILE A 294 -14.93 -0.68 4.42
N THR A 295 -14.79 0.54 3.92
CA THR A 295 -15.89 1.28 3.28
C THR A 295 -15.78 1.13 1.76
N VAL A 296 -16.83 0.61 1.11
CA VAL A 296 -16.88 0.50 -0.36
C VAL A 296 -17.51 1.75 -0.94
N VAL A 297 -16.84 2.35 -1.92
CA VAL A 297 -17.32 3.56 -2.61
C VAL A 297 -17.47 3.30 -4.10
N ALA A 298 -18.69 3.34 -4.63
CA ALA A 298 -18.96 3.24 -6.05
C ALA A 298 -18.82 4.60 -6.74
N SER A 299 -18.10 4.63 -7.85
CA SER A 299 -17.89 5.82 -8.69
C SER A 299 -18.12 5.50 -10.17
N GLY A 300 -17.61 6.33 -11.07
CA GLY A 300 -17.76 6.19 -12.51
C GLY A 300 -19.23 6.27 -12.95
N SER A 301 -19.67 5.28 -13.72
CA SER A 301 -21.02 5.15 -14.28
C SER A 301 -22.01 4.41 -13.36
N SER A 302 -21.69 4.26 -12.07
CA SER A 302 -22.57 3.59 -11.10
C SER A 302 -23.88 4.35 -10.89
N SER A 303 -24.98 3.62 -10.64
CA SER A 303 -26.30 4.22 -10.44
C SER A 303 -26.46 4.71 -9.01
N PHE A 304 -26.46 6.04 -8.82
CA PHE A 304 -26.77 6.66 -7.53
C PHE A 304 -28.13 6.20 -6.98
N ASP A 305 -29.19 6.23 -7.79
CA ASP A 305 -30.55 5.93 -7.34
C ASP A 305 -30.67 4.49 -6.82
N ARG A 306 -30.04 3.53 -7.51
CA ARG A 306 -30.03 2.12 -7.13
C ARG A 306 -29.29 1.90 -5.81
N ILE A 307 -28.10 2.49 -5.66
CA ILE A 307 -27.30 2.45 -4.42
C ILE A 307 -28.05 3.14 -3.27
N ASN A 308 -28.65 4.30 -3.52
CA ASN A 308 -29.39 5.06 -2.52
C ASN A 308 -30.62 4.30 -2.03
N ALA A 309 -31.40 3.69 -2.94
CA ALA A 309 -32.55 2.86 -2.60
C ALA A 309 -32.18 1.53 -1.93
N GLY A 310 -30.91 1.08 -2.07
CA GLY A 310 -30.47 -0.22 -1.59
C GLY A 310 -30.96 -1.39 -2.44
N ASP A 311 -31.37 -1.13 -3.68
CA ASP A 311 -31.86 -2.16 -4.60
C ASP A 311 -30.72 -3.10 -5.03
N GLY A 312 -30.77 -4.35 -4.57
CA GLY A 312 -29.72 -5.33 -4.80
C GLY A 312 -28.45 -5.12 -3.96
N VAL A 313 -28.44 -4.20 -2.98
CA VAL A 313 -27.27 -3.91 -2.13
C VAL A 313 -27.59 -4.25 -0.66
N PRO A 314 -27.22 -5.45 -0.17
CA PRO A 314 -27.50 -5.88 1.19
C PRO A 314 -26.97 -4.89 2.24
N ALA A 315 -27.79 -4.56 3.24
CA ALA A 315 -27.46 -3.60 4.30
C ALA A 315 -26.97 -2.22 3.82
N ARG A 316 -27.18 -1.86 2.54
CA ARG A 316 -26.66 -0.63 1.91
C ARG A 316 -25.18 -0.40 2.25
N ASP A 317 -24.37 -1.42 2.01
CA ASP A 317 -22.93 -1.45 2.34
C ASP A 317 -22.01 -0.99 1.20
N ILE A 318 -22.59 -0.35 0.18
CA ILE A 318 -21.88 0.39 -0.87
C ILE A 318 -22.38 1.83 -0.81
N PHE A 319 -21.43 2.78 -0.78
CA PHE A 319 -21.71 4.21 -0.74
C PHE A 319 -21.31 4.86 -2.05
N TYR A 320 -21.92 6.00 -2.37
CA TYR A 320 -21.67 6.70 -3.62
C TYR A 320 -20.51 7.71 -3.51
N ASP A 321 -19.82 7.92 -4.64
CA ASP A 321 -18.88 9.03 -4.85
C ASP A 321 -19.62 10.24 -5.43
N ALA A 322 -19.99 11.17 -4.56
CA ALA A 322 -20.67 12.41 -4.94
C ALA A 322 -19.77 13.30 -5.82
N LYS A 323 -20.37 14.30 -6.48
CA LYS A 323 -19.63 15.29 -7.27
C LYS A 323 -19.39 16.54 -6.42
N VAL A 324 -18.13 16.85 -6.13
CA VAL A 324 -17.78 18.01 -5.29
C VAL A 324 -17.88 19.33 -6.06
N ASP A 325 -17.72 19.30 -7.38
CA ASP A 325 -17.75 20.44 -8.29
C ASP A 325 -19.14 20.71 -8.91
N TYR A 326 -20.04 19.73 -8.86
CA TYR A 326 -21.45 19.84 -9.27
C TYR A 326 -22.36 19.31 -8.16
N TRP A 327 -22.47 20.10 -7.08
CA TRP A 327 -23.13 19.69 -5.85
C TRP A 327 -24.64 19.54 -5.99
N ASP A 328 -25.20 18.51 -5.37
CA ASP A 328 -26.63 18.23 -5.26
C ASP A 328 -26.95 17.90 -3.80
N THR A 329 -28.02 18.48 -3.25
CA THR A 329 -28.42 18.32 -1.84
C THR A 329 -28.90 16.91 -1.51
N LYS A 330 -29.14 16.05 -2.51
CA LYS A 330 -29.45 14.63 -2.28
C LYS A 330 -28.28 13.83 -1.70
N TYR A 331 -27.05 14.32 -1.83
CA TYR A 331 -25.87 13.64 -1.29
C TYR A 331 -25.78 13.87 0.22
N THR A 332 -25.72 12.78 0.97
CA THR A 332 -25.70 12.78 2.44
C THR A 332 -24.76 11.70 2.96
N SER A 333 -24.37 11.78 4.22
CA SER A 333 -23.53 10.78 4.91
C SER A 333 -24.15 9.38 5.01
N ILE A 334 -25.43 9.20 4.63
CA ILE A 334 -26.10 7.88 4.63
C ILE A 334 -26.21 7.25 3.23
N ASN A 335 -25.78 7.95 2.17
CA ASN A 335 -25.79 7.43 0.80
C ASN A 335 -24.47 7.63 0.07
N SER A 336 -23.66 8.60 0.47
CA SER A 336 -22.35 8.88 -0.08
C SER A 336 -21.29 8.84 1.01
N TYR A 337 -20.05 8.56 0.62
CA TYR A 337 -18.89 8.63 1.52
C TYR A 337 -17.85 9.62 1.01
N TYR A 338 -17.62 9.63 -0.30
CA TYR A 338 -16.75 10.58 -0.98
C TYR A 338 -17.54 11.66 -1.70
N ALA A 339 -16.87 12.79 -1.90
CA ALA A 339 -17.20 13.78 -2.91
C ALA A 339 -15.92 14.06 -3.71
N SER A 340 -15.94 13.72 -5.00
CA SER A 340 -14.77 13.78 -5.88
C SER A 340 -15.01 14.67 -7.08
N ALA A 341 -13.92 15.18 -7.66
CA ALA A 341 -13.92 15.80 -8.99
C ALA A 341 -12.54 15.68 -9.66
N ASN A 342 -12.52 15.86 -10.99
CA ASN A 342 -11.29 16.16 -11.71
C ASN A 342 -10.79 17.53 -11.22
N PHE A 343 -9.55 17.62 -10.76
CA PHE A 343 -9.01 18.87 -10.22
C PHE A 343 -8.94 19.98 -11.27
N LYS A 344 -8.50 19.65 -12.49
CA LYS A 344 -8.31 20.63 -13.56
C LYS A 344 -9.63 21.21 -14.00
N ASP A 345 -10.68 20.40 -14.07
CA ASP A 345 -12.02 20.88 -14.42
C ASP A 345 -12.64 21.67 -13.25
N ALA A 346 -12.50 21.15 -12.03
CA ALA A 346 -13.10 21.75 -10.84
C ALA A 346 -12.39 23.03 -10.39
N VAL A 347 -11.08 23.17 -10.59
CA VAL A 347 -10.26 24.23 -9.98
C VAL A 347 -9.34 24.93 -10.99
N GLY A 348 -8.90 24.23 -12.03
CA GLY A 348 -7.93 24.69 -13.01
C GLY A 348 -6.57 23.97 -12.90
N ASN A 349 -5.62 24.34 -13.75
CA ASN A 349 -4.34 23.63 -13.90
C ASN A 349 -3.13 24.53 -13.56
N PRO A 350 -2.90 24.87 -12.27
CA PRO A 350 -1.70 25.62 -11.88
C PRO A 350 -0.43 24.80 -12.18
N GLY A 351 0.64 25.44 -12.66
CA GLY A 351 1.87 24.76 -13.06
C GLY A 351 2.87 24.50 -11.91
N SER A 352 2.65 25.13 -10.75
CA SER A 352 3.50 25.03 -9.55
C SER A 352 2.77 25.54 -8.30
N GLU A 353 3.33 25.27 -7.13
CA GLU A 353 2.80 25.71 -5.84
C GLU A 353 2.61 27.23 -5.76
N GLY A 354 3.56 28.01 -6.28
CA GLY A 354 3.48 29.47 -6.34
C GLY A 354 2.43 30.00 -7.31
N SER A 355 1.99 29.19 -8.28
CA SER A 355 0.93 29.56 -9.23
C SER A 355 -0.47 29.11 -8.78
N PHE A 356 -0.58 28.35 -7.69
CA PHE A 356 -1.86 27.96 -7.12
C PHE A 356 -2.50 29.18 -6.43
N SER A 357 -3.29 29.92 -7.21
CA SER A 357 -3.75 31.27 -6.89
C SER A 357 -4.75 31.30 -5.71
N PRO A 358 -4.91 32.46 -5.04
CA PRO A 358 -5.90 32.62 -3.97
C PRO A 358 -7.32 32.21 -4.40
N ALA A 359 -7.76 32.60 -5.59
CA ALA A 359 -9.09 32.25 -6.10
C ALA A 359 -9.29 30.73 -6.25
N GLN A 360 -8.26 30.00 -6.69
CA GLN A 360 -8.30 28.54 -6.80
C GLN A 360 -8.34 27.88 -5.41
N ARG A 361 -7.56 28.39 -4.45
CA ARG A 361 -7.56 27.92 -3.06
C ARG A 361 -8.92 28.16 -2.39
N ASP A 362 -9.54 29.32 -2.64
CA ASP A 362 -10.86 29.67 -2.13
C ASP A 362 -11.94 28.75 -2.74
N LYS A 363 -11.83 28.41 -4.03
CA LYS A 363 -12.72 27.44 -4.68
C LYS A 363 -12.62 26.06 -4.04
N VAL A 364 -11.40 25.56 -3.79
CA VAL A 364 -11.19 24.30 -3.05
C VAL A 364 -11.80 24.39 -1.65
N ARG A 365 -11.57 25.48 -0.90
CA ARG A 365 -12.13 25.64 0.45
C ARG A 365 -13.65 25.62 0.45
N ALA A 366 -14.29 26.27 -0.52
CA ALA A 366 -15.74 26.28 -0.66
C ALA A 366 -16.29 24.87 -0.97
N GLN A 367 -15.66 24.15 -1.89
CA GLN A 367 -16.00 22.77 -2.24
C GLN A 367 -15.83 21.81 -1.05
N VAL A 368 -14.72 21.93 -0.32
CA VAL A 368 -14.46 21.17 0.90
C VAL A 368 -15.52 21.45 1.96
N ALA A 369 -15.80 22.72 2.25
CA ALA A 369 -16.82 23.10 3.24
C ALA A 369 -18.21 22.56 2.85
N GLN A 370 -18.59 22.62 1.58
CA GLN A 370 -19.87 22.11 1.09
C GLN A 370 -19.99 20.60 1.31
N ALA A 371 -18.98 19.82 0.95
CA ALA A 371 -18.99 18.37 1.15
C ALA A 371 -18.93 17.98 2.64
N HIS A 372 -18.09 18.65 3.43
CA HIS A 372 -17.99 18.43 4.88
C HIS A 372 -19.29 18.74 5.61
N SER A 373 -20.07 19.73 5.16
CA SER A 373 -21.39 20.03 5.72
C SER A 373 -22.41 18.89 5.56
N ALA A 374 -22.21 18.03 4.54
CA ALA A 374 -22.99 16.81 4.33
C ALA A 374 -22.34 15.55 4.92
N GLY A 375 -21.21 15.71 5.63
CA GLY A 375 -20.45 14.62 6.25
C GLY A 375 -19.61 13.80 5.27
N LEU A 376 -19.34 14.30 4.06
CA LEU A 376 -18.58 13.59 3.03
C LEU A 376 -17.08 13.93 3.08
N LYS A 377 -16.25 13.01 2.59
CA LYS A 377 -14.80 13.18 2.48
C LYS A 377 -14.42 13.63 1.08
N VAL A 378 -13.56 14.64 0.96
CA VAL A 378 -13.18 15.20 -0.33
C VAL A 378 -11.90 14.59 -0.89
N ARG A 379 -11.90 14.32 -2.19
CA ARG A 379 -10.71 14.01 -2.97
C ARG A 379 -10.78 14.66 -4.34
N TYR A 380 -9.62 14.84 -4.96
CA TYR A 380 -9.53 15.25 -6.35
C TYR A 380 -8.58 14.32 -7.10
N TYR A 381 -8.97 13.92 -8.32
CA TYR A 381 -8.12 13.17 -9.24
C TYR A 381 -7.59 14.08 -10.35
N ASP A 382 -6.67 13.58 -11.18
CA ASP A 382 -6.00 14.36 -12.24
C ASP A 382 -5.34 15.64 -11.70
N LEU A 383 -4.61 15.51 -10.59
CA LEU A 383 -3.89 16.62 -9.97
C LEU A 383 -2.83 17.19 -10.94
N PRO A 384 -2.55 18.50 -10.92
CA PRO A 384 -1.54 19.14 -11.77
C PRO A 384 -0.11 18.66 -11.45
N GLY A 385 0.08 18.08 -10.27
CA GLY A 385 1.31 17.45 -9.83
C GLY A 385 1.24 17.20 -8.33
N GLU A 386 2.02 16.24 -7.86
CA GLU A 386 1.96 15.85 -6.46
C GLU A 386 2.55 16.94 -5.52
N TRP A 387 3.23 17.96 -6.04
CA TRP A 387 3.71 19.12 -5.27
C TRP A 387 2.59 19.90 -4.56
N ILE A 388 1.33 19.73 -4.98
CA ILE A 388 0.17 20.46 -4.42
C ILE A 388 -0.39 19.81 -3.15
N TRP A 389 0.05 18.60 -2.80
CA TRP A 389 -0.54 17.78 -1.74
C TRP A 389 -0.63 18.46 -0.39
N GLU A 390 0.45 19.08 0.07
CA GLU A 390 0.50 19.81 1.34
C GLU A 390 -0.52 20.95 1.36
N SER A 391 -0.66 21.65 0.24
CA SER A 391 -1.64 22.72 0.07
C SER A 391 -3.07 22.21 0.10
N LEU A 392 -3.40 21.15 -0.66
CA LEU A 392 -4.74 20.55 -0.62
C LEU A 392 -5.10 20.04 0.78
N ARG A 393 -4.15 19.39 1.46
CA ARG A 393 -4.33 18.94 2.84
C ARG A 393 -4.63 20.11 3.78
N SER A 394 -3.87 21.20 3.69
CA SER A 394 -4.11 22.40 4.51
C SER A 394 -5.45 23.08 4.23
N LEU A 395 -6.02 22.88 3.03
CA LEU A 395 -7.36 23.34 2.66
C LEU A 395 -8.47 22.36 3.08
N GLY A 396 -8.13 21.23 3.71
CA GLY A 396 -9.08 20.28 4.27
C GLY A 396 -9.46 19.12 3.34
N VAL A 397 -8.74 18.90 2.24
CA VAL A 397 -8.93 17.71 1.39
C VAL A 397 -8.55 16.45 2.17
N ASP A 398 -9.46 15.47 2.22
CA ASP A 398 -9.35 14.29 3.09
C ASP A 398 -8.53 13.14 2.49
N ARG A 399 -8.45 13.04 1.16
CA ARG A 399 -7.67 12.01 0.46
C ARG A 399 -6.91 12.58 -0.71
N LEU A 400 -5.60 12.37 -0.71
CA LEU A 400 -4.70 12.84 -1.75
C LEU A 400 -4.50 11.74 -2.79
N ASN A 401 -4.83 12.04 -4.05
CA ASN A 401 -4.60 11.13 -5.17
C ASN A 401 -3.09 10.94 -5.35
N ALA A 402 -2.63 9.70 -5.18
CA ALA A 402 -1.22 9.32 -5.22
C ALA A 402 -0.96 8.42 -6.42
N ASP A 403 -0.18 8.90 -7.38
CA ASP A 403 0.22 8.16 -8.59
C ASP A 403 1.63 7.58 -8.46
N ASP A 404 2.49 8.13 -7.58
CA ASP A 404 3.73 7.51 -7.12
C ASP A 404 3.69 7.25 -5.61
N MET A 405 3.72 5.96 -5.22
CA MET A 405 3.70 5.54 -3.82
C MET A 405 4.91 6.02 -3.03
N PHE A 406 6.05 6.24 -3.68
CA PHE A 406 7.26 6.72 -3.02
C PHE A 406 7.11 8.14 -2.49
N ASN A 407 6.35 8.99 -3.17
CA ASN A 407 6.11 10.36 -2.72
C ASN A 407 5.24 10.44 -1.47
N THR A 408 4.55 9.36 -1.09
CA THR A 408 3.77 9.31 0.16
C THR A 408 4.64 9.45 1.40
N ALA A 409 5.96 9.24 1.30
CA ALA A 409 6.90 9.40 2.40
C ALA A 409 6.85 10.78 3.05
N ARG A 410 6.48 11.85 2.32
CA ARG A 410 6.34 13.21 2.89
C ARG A 410 5.00 13.49 3.57
N LEU A 411 4.02 12.59 3.41
CA LEU A 411 2.70 12.76 4.03
C LEU A 411 2.75 12.35 5.50
N PRO A 412 2.18 13.16 6.42
CA PRO A 412 2.04 12.81 7.83
C PRO A 412 1.34 11.47 8.02
N ARG A 413 1.76 10.72 9.04
CA ARG A 413 1.08 9.51 9.45
C ARG A 413 -0.07 9.83 10.39
N MET A 414 -1.12 9.01 10.32
CA MET A 414 -2.36 9.13 11.10
C MET A 414 -2.26 8.39 12.42
#